data_AF-A0A7C7SG44-F1
#
_entry.id   AF-A0A7C7SG44-F1
#
_cell.length_a   1.000
_cell.length_b   1.000
_cell.length_c   1.000
_cell.angle_alpha   90.00
_cell.angle_beta   90.00
_cell.angle_gamma   90.00
#
_symmetry.space_group_name_H-M   'P 1'
#
loop_
_entity.id
_entity.type
_entity.pdbx_description
1 polymer ?
#
loop_
_entity_poly.entity_id
_entity_poly.type
_entity_poly.pdbx_seq_one_letter_code
_entity_poly.pdbx_strand_id
1 'polypeptide(L)'
;MRGSDAMWVPRAQLPPESLTGRRDSRNLQVIGRLADGVSVDQAWVELTSLGRRLSQAYAATNENLTPNLVPFAEGANGPQLKLICLTLQGAVVFVLLIACANVANLLLARSAHRSQEMSVRAALGASRWRRRRRSA
;
A
#
# COMPACT_ATOMS: atom_id res chain seq x y z
N MET A 1 -6.88 16.40 29.64
CA MET A 1 -6.72 17.68 28.94
C MET A 1 -7.05 17.47 27.46
N ARG A 2 -8.03 18.26 26.97
CA ARG A 2 -8.35 18.64 25.58
C ARG A 2 -8.19 17.59 24.47
N GLY A 3 -9.32 16.98 24.09
CA GLY A 3 -9.52 16.31 22.80
C GLY A 3 -10.74 16.89 22.08
N SER A 4 -10.75 18.21 21.87
CA SER A 4 -11.75 18.90 21.06
C SER A 4 -11.33 18.90 19.58
N ASP A 5 -11.31 17.73 18.95
CA ASP A 5 -11.22 17.62 17.49
C ASP A 5 -12.45 16.86 16.97
N ALA A 6 -13.61 17.12 17.58
CA ALA A 6 -14.87 16.95 16.89
C ALA A 6 -14.83 17.93 15.72
N MET A 7 -14.43 17.47 14.54
CA MET A 7 -14.54 18.27 13.32
C MET A 7 -16.03 18.47 13.05
N TRP A 8 -16.57 19.51 13.66
CA TRP A 8 -17.91 20.00 13.41
C TRP A 8 -17.91 20.59 12.01
N VAL A 9 -18.53 19.89 11.06
CA VAL A 9 -18.78 20.44 9.74
C VAL A 9 -20.18 21.04 9.75
N PRO A 10 -20.33 22.38 9.59
CA PRO A 10 -21.64 23.00 9.52
C PRO A 10 -22.43 22.34 8.41
N ARG A 11 -23.64 21.88 8.75
CA ARG A 11 -24.57 21.25 7.80
C ARG A 11 -24.75 22.09 6.52
N ALA A 12 -24.63 23.42 6.62
CA ALA A 12 -24.72 24.38 5.53
C ALA A 12 -23.63 24.26 4.43
N GLN A 13 -22.53 23.54 4.68
CA GLN A 13 -21.45 23.33 3.69
C GLN A 13 -21.67 22.09 2.82
N LEU A 14 -22.72 21.30 3.08
CA LEU A 14 -23.09 20.16 2.24
C LEU A 14 -23.77 20.64 0.94
N PRO A 15 -23.64 19.90 -0.17
CA PRO A 15 -24.35 20.18 -1.41
C PRO A 15 -25.86 20.39 -1.18
N PRO A 16 -26.54 21.26 -1.96
CA PRO A 16 -27.95 21.60 -1.76
C PRO A 16 -28.87 20.37 -1.71
N GLU A 17 -28.57 19.32 -2.47
CA GLU A 17 -29.33 18.07 -2.42
C GLU A 17 -29.34 17.40 -1.04
N SER A 18 -28.27 17.55 -0.24
CA SER A 18 -28.15 17.05 1.13
C SER A 18 -28.96 17.86 2.15
N LEU A 19 -29.37 19.08 1.79
CA LEU A 19 -30.04 20.05 2.66
C LEU A 19 -31.57 20.01 2.58
N THR A 20 -32.12 19.15 1.73
CA THR A 20 -33.57 19.04 1.46
C THR A 20 -34.43 18.63 2.67
N GLY A 21 -33.84 18.38 3.85
CA GLY A 21 -34.56 18.03 5.08
C GLY A 21 -35.23 16.66 5.03
N ARG A 22 -35.06 15.95 3.90
CA ARG A 22 -35.57 14.63 3.59
C ARG A 22 -34.89 13.58 4.45
N ARG A 23 -35.67 12.91 5.30
CA ARG A 23 -35.18 11.81 6.16
C ARG A 23 -34.75 10.58 5.37
N ASP A 24 -35.03 10.52 4.08
CA ASP A 24 -34.62 9.50 3.12
C ASP A 24 -33.33 9.86 2.36
N SER A 25 -32.77 11.06 2.57
CA SER A 25 -31.44 11.40 2.03
C SER A 25 -30.35 10.59 2.74
N ARG A 26 -29.54 9.85 1.97
CA ARG A 26 -28.51 8.92 2.45
C ARG A 26 -27.08 9.28 2.01
N ASN A 27 -26.88 10.49 1.50
CA ASN A 27 -25.61 10.99 0.99
C ASN A 27 -24.64 11.51 2.08
N LEU A 28 -25.00 11.37 3.35
CA LEU A 28 -24.18 11.80 4.48
C LEU A 28 -23.20 10.69 4.88
N GLN A 29 -21.93 10.90 4.57
CA GLN A 29 -20.83 10.08 5.08
C GLN A 29 -20.30 10.70 6.36
N VAL A 30 -20.20 9.91 7.43
CA VAL A 30 -19.74 10.37 8.74
C VAL A 30 -18.44 9.65 9.07
N ILE A 31 -17.44 10.40 9.53
CA ILE A 31 -16.17 9.87 10.04
C ILE A 31 -16.15 10.14 11.55
N GLY A 32 -15.95 9.07 12.32
CA GLY A 32 -15.83 9.15 13.78
C GLY A 32 -14.47 8.65 14.25
N ARG A 33 -13.96 9.23 15.33
CA ARG A 33 -12.78 8.71 16.03
C ARG A 33 -13.24 7.82 17.18
N LEU A 34 -12.67 6.62 17.23
CA LEU A 34 -12.94 5.68 18.32
C LEU A 34 -12.25 6.15 19.62
N ALA A 35 -12.86 5.87 20.77
CA ALA A 35 -12.26 6.17 22.06
C ALA A 35 -11.03 5.26 22.33
N ASP A 36 -10.11 5.73 23.17
CA ASP A 36 -8.87 5.02 23.47
C ASP A 36 -9.17 3.62 24.05
N GLY A 37 -8.58 2.58 23.45
CA GLY A 37 -8.73 1.19 23.90
C GLY A 37 -10.00 0.47 23.46
N VAL A 38 -10.91 1.14 22.73
CA VAL A 38 -12.11 0.48 22.17
C VAL A 38 -11.75 -0.18 20.84
N SER A 39 -12.27 -1.39 20.59
CA SER A 39 -12.09 -2.08 19.31
C SER A 39 -13.17 -1.70 18.30
N VAL A 40 -12.86 -1.87 17.01
CA VAL A 40 -13.83 -1.66 15.92
C VAL A 40 -15.07 -2.56 16.11
N ASP A 41 -14.88 -3.79 16.57
CA ASP A 41 -15.97 -4.73 16.84
C ASP A 41 -16.90 -4.25 17.95
N GLN A 42 -16.35 -3.67 19.01
CA GLN A 42 -17.15 -3.08 20.10
C GLN A 42 -17.98 -1.90 19.58
N ALA A 43 -17.37 -1.01 18.78
CA ALA A 43 -18.08 0.09 18.15
C ALA A 43 -19.19 -0.39 17.21
N TRP A 44 -18.94 -1.49 16.48
CA TRP A 44 -19.92 -2.10 15.59
C TRP A 44 -21.16 -2.62 16.33
N VAL A 45 -20.95 -3.31 17.46
CA VAL A 45 -22.05 -3.81 18.30
C VAL A 45 -22.91 -2.65 18.81
N GLU A 46 -22.27 -1.60 19.32
CA GLU A 46 -22.97 -0.43 19.84
C GLU A 46 -23.77 0.28 18.73
N LEU A 47 -23.16 0.54 17.58
CA LEU A 47 -23.83 1.20 16.47
C LEU A 47 -24.95 0.37 15.85
N THR A 48 -24.79 -0.95 15.79
CA THR A 48 -25.86 -1.85 15.35
C THR A 48 -27.05 -1.80 16.31
N SER A 49 -26.78 -1.70 17.62
CA SER A 49 -27.84 -1.53 18.63
C SER A 49 -28.59 -0.20 18.48
N LEU A 50 -27.87 0.89 18.18
CA LEU A 50 -28.45 2.21 17.91
C LEU A 50 -29.24 2.22 16.61
N GLY A 51 -28.72 1.59 15.55
CA GLY A 51 -29.40 1.42 14.26
C GLY A 51 -30.74 0.70 14.41
N ARG A 52 -30.78 -0.36 15.22
CA ARG A 52 -32.03 -1.09 15.51
C ARG A 52 -33.05 -0.26 16.28
N ARG A 53 -32.61 0.58 17.23
CA ARG A 53 -33.51 1.51 17.93
C ARG A 53 -34.05 2.59 16.98
N LEU A 54 -33.21 3.08 16.09
CA LEU A 54 -33.57 4.07 15.06
C LEU A 54 -34.52 3.49 14.00
N SER A 55 -34.38 2.21 13.65
CA SER A 55 -35.32 1.55 12.72
C SER A 55 -36.69 1.35 13.36
N GLN A 56 -36.74 1.00 14.65
CA GLN A 56 -38.00 0.90 15.40
C GLN A 56 -38.69 2.26 15.59
N ALA A 57 -37.93 3.31 15.93
CA ALA A 57 -38.48 4.64 16.15
C ALA A 57 -38.90 5.35 14.85
N TYR A 58 -38.25 5.02 13.72
CA TYR A 58 -38.50 5.64 12.42
C TYR A 58 -38.69 4.60 11.32
N ALA A 59 -39.61 3.67 11.53
CA ALA A 59 -39.90 2.58 10.59
C ALA A 59 -40.13 3.08 9.15
N ALA A 60 -40.90 4.17 8.98
CA ALA A 60 -41.22 4.75 7.67
C ALA A 60 -40.01 5.21 6.83
N THR A 61 -38.81 5.36 7.42
CA THR A 61 -37.59 5.78 6.69
C THR A 61 -36.39 4.87 6.91
N ASN A 62 -36.38 4.05 7.97
CA ASN A 62 -35.19 3.32 8.43
C ASN A 62 -35.38 1.80 8.58
N GLU A 63 -36.50 1.22 8.12
CA GLU A 63 -36.85 -0.19 8.33
C GLU A 63 -35.75 -1.20 7.90
N ASN A 64 -35.01 -0.91 6.83
CA ASN A 64 -33.98 -1.79 6.26
C ASN A 64 -32.56 -1.20 6.31
N LEU A 65 -32.30 -0.23 7.18
CA LEU A 65 -30.98 0.39 7.28
C LEU A 65 -30.10 -0.33 8.29
N THR A 66 -29.08 -0.99 7.78
CA THR A 66 -27.94 -1.44 8.57
C THR A 66 -26.82 -0.40 8.51
N PRO A 67 -26.32 0.08 9.66
CA PRO A 67 -25.10 0.87 9.67
C PRO A 67 -23.97 0.03 9.07
N ASN A 68 -23.12 0.62 8.22
CA ASN A 68 -21.91 -0.02 7.72
C ASN A 68 -20.70 0.75 8.26
N LEU A 69 -19.76 0.05 8.89
CA LEU A 69 -18.63 0.64 9.58
C LEU A 69 -17.39 0.03 9.00
N VAL A 70 -16.61 0.90 8.38
CA VAL A 70 -15.37 0.52 7.71
C VAL A 70 -14.25 1.29 8.40
N PRO A 71 -13.19 0.62 8.87
CA PRO A 71 -12.02 1.31 9.39
C PRO A 71 -11.56 2.37 8.37
N PHE A 72 -11.22 3.57 8.84
CA PHE A 72 -10.87 4.67 7.93
C PHE A 72 -9.73 4.30 6.98
N ALA A 73 -8.74 3.53 7.45
CA ALA A 73 -7.64 3.07 6.61
C ALA A 73 -8.10 2.15 5.47
N GLU A 74 -9.16 1.36 5.65
CA GLU A 74 -9.72 0.50 4.61
C GLU A 74 -10.66 1.26 3.67
N GLY A 75 -11.47 2.16 4.22
CA GLY A 75 -12.35 3.04 3.43
C GLY A 75 -11.56 4.03 2.57
N ALA A 76 -10.44 4.55 3.09
CA ALA A 76 -9.56 5.47 2.37
C ALA A 76 -8.67 4.74 1.35
N ASN A 77 -8.10 3.58 1.73
CA ASN A 77 -7.19 2.81 0.88
C ASN A 77 -7.91 1.59 0.29
N GLY A 78 -9.05 1.85 -0.37
CA GLY A 78 -9.92 0.81 -0.91
C GLY A 78 -9.16 -0.28 -1.68
N PRO A 79 -9.75 -1.48 -1.85
CA PRO A 79 -9.06 -2.67 -2.35
C PRO A 79 -8.30 -2.46 -3.68
N GLN A 80 -8.77 -1.52 -4.51
CA GLN A 80 -8.11 -1.12 -5.75
C GLN A 80 -6.72 -0.51 -5.53
N LEU A 81 -6.54 0.34 -4.51
CA LEU A 81 -5.26 0.99 -4.24
C LEU A 81 -4.21 -0.04 -3.81
N LYS A 82 -4.59 -0.99 -2.95
CA LYS A 82 -3.72 -2.12 -2.57
C LYS A 82 -3.29 -2.93 -3.78
N LEU A 83 -4.23 -3.23 -4.68
CA LEU A 83 -3.95 -3.99 -5.89
C LEU A 83 -2.97 -3.23 -6.81
N ILE A 84 -3.18 -1.93 -7.02
CA ILE A 84 -2.30 -1.08 -7.82
C ILE A 84 -0.90 -1.02 -7.21
N CYS A 85 -0.76 -0.80 -5.90
CA CYS A 85 0.55 -0.80 -5.26
C CYS A 85 1.26 -2.16 -5.41
N LEU A 86 0.54 -3.26 -5.26
CA LEU A 86 1.12 -4.61 -5.40
C LEU A 86 1.59 -4.88 -6.84
N THR A 87 0.82 -4.46 -7.85
CA THR A 87 1.21 -4.64 -9.25
C THR A 87 2.41 -3.77 -9.63
N LEU A 88 2.47 -2.52 -9.17
CA LEU A 88 3.66 -1.68 -9.35
C LEU A 88 4.89 -2.29 -8.67
N GLN A 89 4.75 -2.79 -7.43
CA GLN A 89 5.85 -3.46 -6.73
C GLN A 89 6.35 -4.67 -7.52
N GLY A 90 5.44 -5.50 -8.05
CA GLY A 90 5.77 -6.64 -8.90
C GLY A 90 6.50 -6.23 -10.18
N ALA A 91 6.04 -5.16 -10.84
CA ALA A 91 6.70 -4.62 -12.03
C ALA A 91 8.13 -4.15 -11.72
N VAL A 92 8.35 -3.44 -10.61
CA VAL A 92 9.69 -2.98 -10.18
C VAL A 92 10.61 -4.16 -9.91
N VAL A 93 10.14 -5.20 -9.22
CA VAL A 93 10.93 -6.42 -8.96
C VAL A 93 11.32 -7.11 -10.27
N PHE A 94 10.40 -7.21 -11.24
CA PHE A 94 10.69 -7.78 -12.55
C PHE A 94 11.78 -7.01 -13.29
N VAL A 95 11.69 -5.68 -13.32
CA VAL A 95 12.69 -4.81 -13.96
C VAL A 95 14.06 -4.97 -13.30
N LEU A 96 14.11 -5.02 -11.96
CA LEU A 96 15.36 -5.24 -11.22
C LEU A 96 15.96 -6.62 -11.54
N LEU A 97 15.16 -7.68 -11.62
CA LEU A 97 15.63 -9.02 -11.99
C LEU A 97 16.24 -9.04 -13.39
N ILE A 98 15.60 -8.39 -14.37
CA ILE A 98 16.13 -8.27 -15.74
C ILE A 98 17.47 -7.53 -15.73
N ALA A 99 17.57 -6.42 -14.99
CA ALA A 99 18.83 -5.68 -14.85
C ALA A 99 19.93 -6.53 -14.21
N CYS A 100 19.61 -7.26 -13.13
CA CYS A 100 20.55 -8.16 -12.47
C CYS A 100 21.04 -9.28 -13.40
N ALA A 101 20.16 -9.89 -14.19
CA ALA A 101 20.52 -10.91 -15.17
C ALA A 101 21.48 -10.35 -16.24
N ASN A 102 21.23 -9.13 -16.72
CA ASN A 102 22.10 -8.46 -17.68
C ASN A 102 23.49 -8.17 -17.09
N VAL A 103 23.55 -7.68 -15.85
CA VAL A 103 24.81 -7.46 -15.15
C VAL A 103 25.56 -8.76 -14.94
N ALA A 104 24.88 -9.85 -14.55
CA ALA A 104 25.49 -11.17 -14.41
C ALA A 104 26.08 -11.66 -15.74
N ASN A 105 25.34 -11.54 -16.85
CA ASN A 105 25.83 -11.90 -18.17
C ASN A 105 27.06 -11.08 -18.59
N LEU A 106 27.07 -9.77 -18.31
CA LEU A 106 28.23 -8.91 -18.60
C LEU A 106 29.46 -9.30 -17.76
N LEU A 107 29.27 -9.59 -16.48
CA LEU A 107 30.35 -10.04 -15.59
C LEU A 107 30.90 -11.40 -16.02
N LEU A 108 30.03 -12.34 -16.42
CA LEU A 108 30.41 -13.63 -16.97
C LEU A 108 31.23 -13.46 -18.25
N ALA A 109 30.79 -12.64 -19.20
CA ALA A 109 31.52 -12.35 -20.43
C ALA A 109 32.91 -11.71 -20.15
N ARG A 110 32.99 -10.76 -19.20
CA ARG A 110 34.27 -10.15 -18.78
C ARG A 110 35.22 -11.14 -18.13
N SER A 111 34.70 -12.06 -17.31
CA SER A 111 35.50 -13.12 -16.69
C SER A 111 36.02 -14.12 -17.72
N ALA A 112 35.20 -14.48 -18.71
CA ALA A 112 35.59 -15.34 -19.82
C ALA A 112 36.68 -14.69 -20.68
N HIS A 113 36.56 -13.39 -20.97
CA HIS A 113 37.57 -12.66 -21.71
C HIS A 113 38.90 -12.55 -20.94
N ARG A 114 38.85 -12.28 -19.62
CA ARG A 114 40.05 -12.30 -18.77
C ARG A 114 40.71 -13.68 -18.70
N SER A 115 39.92 -14.77 -18.69
CA SER A 115 40.48 -16.12 -18.66
C SER A 115 41.20 -16.46 -19.98
N GLN A 116 40.65 -16.03 -21.12
CA GLN A 116 41.31 -16.15 -22.43
C GLN A 116 42.57 -15.29 -22.52
N GLU A 117 42.55 -14.07 -22.00
CA GLU A 117 43.73 -13.21 -21.99
C GLU A 117 44.86 -13.78 -21.11
N MET A 118 44.50 -14.41 -19.99
CA MET A 118 45.44 -15.15 -19.14
C MET A 118 45.95 -16.44 -19.79
N SER A 119 45.10 -17.20 -20.49
CA SER A 119 45.53 -18.42 -21.20
C SER A 119 46.43 -18.11 -22.38
N VAL A 120 46.14 -17.05 -23.14
CA VAL A 120 46.99 -16.56 -24.23
C VAL A 120 48.32 -16.01 -23.69
N ARG A 121 48.33 -15.25 -22.58
CA ARG A 121 49.59 -14.83 -21.92
C ARG A 121 50.39 -16.00 -21.35
N ALA A 122 49.71 -17.05 -20.88
CA ALA A 122 50.37 -18.28 -20.44
C ALA A 122 50.97 -19.05 -21.63
N ALA A 123 50.25 -19.15 -22.74
CA ALA A 123 50.70 -19.78 -23.98
C ALA A 123 51.84 -19.01 -24.67
N LEU A 124 51.81 -17.67 -24.62
CA LEU A 124 52.88 -16.78 -25.09
C LEU A 124 54.08 -16.69 -24.13
N GLY A 125 54.11 -17.51 -23.06
CA GLY A 125 55.35 -17.79 -22.31
C GLY A 125 55.70 -16.84 -21.17
N ALA A 126 54.76 -16.00 -20.69
CA ALA A 126 55.06 -15.04 -19.62
C ALA A 126 55.35 -15.64 -18.24
N SER A 127 55.21 -16.96 -18.02
CA SER A 127 55.18 -17.51 -16.66
C SER A 127 56.50 -18.07 -16.10
N ARG A 128 57.55 -18.36 -16.90
CA ARG A 128 58.76 -19.03 -16.34
C ARG A 128 60.14 -18.47 -16.73
N TRP A 129 60.29 -17.81 -17.89
CA TRP A 129 61.63 -17.36 -18.36
C TRP A 129 62.00 -15.91 -17.99
N ARG A 130 61.03 -15.05 -17.65
CA ARG A 130 61.33 -13.64 -17.28
C ARG A 130 61.74 -13.44 -15.82
N ARG A 131 61.50 -14.44 -14.96
CA ARG A 131 61.81 -14.38 -13.52
C ARG A 131 63.21 -14.89 -13.17
N ARG A 132 63.92 -15.54 -14.10
CA ARG A 132 65.31 -15.99 -13.93
C ARG A 132 66.37 -15.02 -14.47
N ARG A 133 65.97 -13.93 -15.13
CA ARG A 133 66.89 -12.99 -15.80
C ARG A 133 67.10 -11.64 -15.09
N ARG A 134 66.85 -11.59 -13.78
CA ARG A 134 66.98 -10.37 -12.95
C ARG A 134 67.70 -10.62 -11.63
N SER A 135 68.71 -11.48 -11.67
CA SER A 135 69.70 -11.64 -10.62
C SER A 135 71.05 -11.80 -11.32
N ALA A 136 71.59 -10.66 -11.74
CA ALA A 136 73.01 -10.44 -11.96
C ALA A 136 73.54 -9.71 -10.72
#